data_AF-A0A7Z7IKK1-F1
#
_entry.id   AF-A0A7Z7IKK1-F1
#
_cell.length_a   1.000
_cell.length_b   1.000
_cell.length_c   1.000
_cell.angle_alpha   90.00
_cell.angle_beta   90.00
_cell.angle_gamma   90.00
#
_symmetry.space_group_name_H-M   'P 1'
#
loop_
_entity.id
_entity.type
_entity.pdbx_description
1 polymer ?
#
loop_
_entity_poly.entity_id
_entity_poly.type
_entity_poly.pdbx_seq_one_letter_code
_entity_poly.pdbx_strand_id
1 'polypeptide(L)'
;MGSGNIGSSNIGFGNKGNLNFGFGNNGNNNIGFGLTGDNQVGIGALNSGTGNMGFGNSGNNNIGFFNSGDGNFGFFNSGNGNFGFGNSGEGNTGFWNAGNVNTGFGNAGHTNFGSWNAGDFNVGNANAGDFNMGSANAGVGNTGSFNAGGANGSGTGLGTNTGWFNSGSLNTGFGNSGATNTGLLNSGDLNTGVGSSITPAGVTSSGFGNTGTGVSGFFNSGTDTSGFQNTNTGSGVSSGFNNSGDFQVGINNSGSLNTGWGNSGLENAGFFNTGQFSSGISNSGNNSSGIGNSGDNDAGAFNRGNNQAGIFGPA
;
A
#
# COMPACT_ATOMS: atom_id res chain seq x y z
N MET A 1 -34.38 22.31 30.43
CA MET A 1 -34.71 23.66 29.91
C MET A 1 -35.26 23.54 28.50
N GLY A 2 -36.32 24.26 28.15
CA GLY A 2 -37.00 24.15 26.85
C GLY A 2 -38.29 23.32 26.89
N SER A 3 -39.01 23.19 25.77
CA SER A 3 -40.42 22.73 25.72
C SER A 3 -40.59 21.36 25.06
N GLY A 4 -41.61 20.60 25.46
CA GLY A 4 -41.95 19.31 24.87
C GLY A 4 -40.98 18.17 25.20
N ASN A 5 -40.15 18.31 26.23
CA ASN A 5 -39.23 17.26 26.67
C ASN A 5 -39.94 16.25 27.59
N ILE A 6 -39.73 14.96 27.37
CA ILE A 6 -40.23 13.85 28.19
C ILE A 6 -39.02 13.15 28.83
N GLY A 7 -38.84 13.30 30.15
CA GLY A 7 -37.70 12.78 30.91
C GLY A 7 -36.96 13.87 31.68
N SER A 8 -35.71 13.64 32.08
CA SER A 8 -34.96 14.52 33.01
C SER A 8 -33.71 15.16 32.39
N SER A 9 -33.34 16.36 32.86
CA SER A 9 -32.11 17.08 32.49
C SER A 9 -31.89 17.33 30.99
N ASN A 10 -32.96 17.34 30.18
CA ASN A 10 -32.89 17.70 28.77
C ASN A 10 -32.81 19.22 28.57
N ILE A 11 -32.01 19.66 27.60
CA ILE A 11 -31.88 21.05 27.14
C ILE A 11 -32.28 21.12 25.66
N GLY A 12 -33.31 21.90 25.33
CA GLY A 12 -33.83 22.06 23.97
C GLY A 12 -35.29 21.63 23.83
N PHE A 13 -35.71 21.09 22.69
CA PHE A 13 -37.13 20.86 22.38
C PHE A 13 -37.44 19.42 21.96
N GLY A 14 -38.57 18.87 22.42
CA GLY A 14 -39.09 17.61 21.90
C GLY A 14 -38.23 16.37 22.21
N ASN A 15 -37.33 16.41 23.20
CA ASN A 15 -36.46 15.28 23.52
C ASN A 15 -37.18 14.27 24.42
N LYS A 16 -37.03 12.98 24.15
CA LYS A 16 -37.54 11.86 24.94
C LYS A 16 -36.37 11.05 25.51
N GLY A 17 -36.29 10.94 26.84
CA GLY A 17 -35.18 10.32 27.59
C GLY A 17 -34.46 11.31 28.50
N ASN A 18 -33.19 11.08 28.86
CA ASN A 18 -32.45 11.89 29.83
C ASN A 18 -31.19 12.54 29.26
N LEU A 19 -30.78 13.69 29.81
CA LEU A 19 -29.48 14.33 29.53
C LEU A 19 -29.22 14.65 28.04
N ASN A 20 -30.28 14.91 27.27
CA ASN A 20 -30.15 15.28 25.86
C ASN A 20 -29.98 16.80 25.68
N PHE A 21 -29.13 17.21 24.75
CA PHE A 21 -28.99 18.59 24.29
C PHE A 21 -29.39 18.70 22.81
N GLY A 22 -30.44 19.46 22.50
CA GLY A 22 -30.88 19.74 21.12
C GLY A 22 -32.37 19.45 20.88
N PHE A 23 -32.72 18.92 19.70
CA PHE A 23 -34.11 18.89 19.23
C PHE A 23 -34.54 17.48 18.81
N GLY A 24 -35.67 16.99 19.33
CA GLY A 24 -36.31 15.77 18.82
C GLY A 24 -35.50 14.49 19.05
N ASN A 25 -34.59 14.44 20.02
CA ASN A 25 -33.79 13.25 20.30
C ASN A 25 -34.60 12.23 21.12
N ASN A 26 -34.49 10.94 20.79
CA ASN A 26 -35.18 9.83 21.44
C ASN A 26 -34.15 8.82 21.99
N GLY A 27 -33.81 8.95 23.27
CA GLY A 27 -32.79 8.17 23.99
C GLY A 27 -32.10 9.02 25.07
N ASN A 28 -30.92 8.62 25.54
CA ASN A 28 -30.18 9.28 26.63
C ASN A 28 -28.84 9.86 26.18
N ASN A 29 -28.37 10.93 26.82
CA ASN A 29 -27.05 11.54 26.63
C ASN A 29 -26.74 11.97 25.19
N ASN A 30 -27.75 12.35 24.39
CA ASN A 30 -27.56 12.73 23.00
C ASN A 30 -27.31 14.24 22.84
N ILE A 31 -26.46 14.64 21.89
CA ILE A 31 -26.22 16.05 21.53
C ILE A 31 -26.52 16.26 20.04
N GLY A 32 -27.68 16.83 19.69
CA GLY A 32 -28.02 17.04 18.29
C GLY A 32 -29.50 17.13 17.94
N PHE A 33 -29.84 16.75 16.71
CA PHE A 33 -31.17 16.94 16.13
C PHE A 33 -31.74 15.62 15.59
N GLY A 34 -32.88 15.15 16.10
CA GLY A 34 -33.62 14.01 15.55
C GLY A 34 -32.92 12.66 15.75
N LEU A 35 -32.06 12.52 16.75
CA LEU A 35 -31.31 11.27 17.03
C LEU A 35 -32.22 10.21 17.67
N THR A 36 -32.02 8.92 17.37
CA THR A 36 -32.72 7.80 18.03
C THR A 36 -31.72 6.77 18.55
N GLY A 37 -31.68 6.52 19.86
CA GLY A 37 -30.65 5.73 20.56
C GLY A 37 -29.92 6.56 21.63
N ASP A 38 -28.91 5.98 22.29
CA ASP A 38 -28.20 6.60 23.43
C ASP A 38 -26.76 7.02 23.06
N ASN A 39 -26.25 8.08 23.71
CA ASN A 39 -24.87 8.59 23.61
C ASN A 39 -24.45 9.06 22.20
N GLN A 40 -25.40 9.53 21.39
CA GLN A 40 -25.14 9.99 20.03
C GLN A 40 -24.89 11.50 19.95
N VAL A 41 -24.08 11.90 18.96
CA VAL A 41 -23.86 13.32 18.63
C VAL A 41 -24.06 13.51 17.13
N GLY A 42 -24.94 14.43 16.70
CA GLY A 42 -25.14 14.72 15.26
C GLY A 42 -26.58 15.09 14.85
N ILE A 43 -26.92 14.83 13.59
CA ILE A 43 -28.28 15.03 13.04
C ILE A 43 -28.79 13.67 12.56
N GLY A 44 -29.85 13.14 13.17
CA GLY A 44 -30.27 11.74 13.03
C GLY A 44 -30.74 11.34 11.64
N ALA A 45 -31.21 12.28 10.82
CA ALA A 45 -31.51 11.99 9.42
C ALA A 45 -30.24 11.77 8.56
N LEU A 46 -29.07 12.12 9.08
CA LEU A 46 -27.81 12.18 8.33
C LEU A 46 -26.75 11.22 8.87
N ASN A 47 -27.06 10.44 9.91
CA ASN A 47 -26.27 9.28 10.31
C ASN A 47 -27.15 8.01 10.26
N SER A 48 -26.79 7.01 9.47
CA SER A 48 -27.49 5.72 9.36
C SER A 48 -26.60 4.57 9.83
N GLY A 49 -27.16 3.61 10.58
CA GLY A 49 -26.44 2.50 11.20
C GLY A 49 -26.05 2.75 12.66
N THR A 50 -25.12 1.96 13.21
CA THR A 50 -24.81 1.93 14.66
C THR A 50 -23.38 2.35 14.98
N GLY A 51 -23.15 2.95 16.15
CA GLY A 51 -21.79 3.26 16.63
C GLY A 51 -21.04 4.35 15.85
N ASN A 52 -21.72 5.10 14.97
CA ASN A 52 -21.10 6.21 14.24
C ASN A 52 -20.89 7.43 15.16
N MET A 53 -19.72 8.05 15.06
CA MET A 53 -19.39 9.31 15.73
C MET A 53 -19.13 10.40 14.67
N GLY A 54 -19.85 11.51 14.74
CA GLY A 54 -19.73 12.63 13.80
C GLY A 54 -21.00 12.83 12.95
N PHE A 55 -20.87 13.17 11.66
CA PHE A 55 -22.02 13.59 10.84
C PHE A 55 -21.94 13.12 9.40
N GLY A 56 -23.07 12.72 8.81
CA GLY A 56 -23.13 12.32 7.40
C GLY A 56 -22.75 10.86 7.17
N ASN A 57 -22.59 10.05 8.23
CA ASN A 57 -22.05 8.70 8.11
C ASN A 57 -23.15 7.66 7.83
N SER A 58 -22.90 6.71 6.93
CA SER A 58 -23.79 5.59 6.64
C SER A 58 -23.06 4.26 6.83
N GLY A 59 -23.65 3.31 7.57
CA GLY A 59 -23.01 2.06 7.98
C GLY A 59 -22.67 2.08 9.46
N ASN A 60 -21.68 1.33 9.92
CA ASN A 60 -21.40 1.17 11.35
C ASN A 60 -20.01 1.63 11.76
N ASN A 61 -19.88 2.06 13.01
CA ASN A 61 -18.60 2.31 13.68
C ASN A 61 -17.69 3.34 12.96
N ASN A 62 -18.25 4.23 12.14
CA ASN A 62 -17.47 5.27 11.47
C ASN A 62 -17.22 6.45 12.41
N ILE A 63 -16.00 6.97 12.42
CA ILE A 63 -15.61 8.16 13.17
C ILE A 63 -15.23 9.27 12.17
N GLY A 64 -15.91 10.40 12.25
CA GLY A 64 -15.66 11.58 11.41
C GLY A 64 -16.87 11.94 10.55
N PHE A 65 -16.67 12.30 9.28
CA PHE A 65 -17.73 12.92 8.48
C PHE A 65 -17.91 12.30 7.09
N PHE A 66 -19.16 12.15 6.69
CA PHE A 66 -19.54 11.70 5.34
C PHE A 66 -18.90 10.38 4.91
N ASN A 67 -18.66 9.46 5.85
CA ASN A 67 -18.15 8.13 5.55
C ASN A 67 -19.29 7.18 5.20
N SER A 68 -19.04 6.21 4.32
CA SER A 68 -19.98 5.16 3.94
C SER A 68 -19.32 3.79 4.09
N GLY A 69 -20.02 2.81 4.67
CA GLY A 69 -19.49 1.49 4.99
C GLY A 69 -19.13 1.37 6.48
N ASP A 70 -18.17 0.51 6.85
CA ASP A 70 -17.94 0.16 8.25
C ASP A 70 -16.53 0.53 8.75
N GLY A 71 -16.44 1.02 9.99
CA GLY A 71 -15.17 1.18 10.71
C GLY A 71 -14.21 2.21 10.11
N ASN A 72 -14.68 3.18 9.32
CA ASN A 72 -13.80 4.20 8.75
C ASN A 72 -13.50 5.31 9.77
N PHE A 73 -12.27 5.80 9.79
CA PHE A 73 -11.83 6.94 10.57
C PHE A 73 -11.38 8.09 9.66
N GLY A 74 -12.10 9.20 9.68
CA GLY A 74 -11.78 10.42 8.94
C GLY A 74 -12.95 10.93 8.12
N PHE A 75 -12.71 11.29 6.85
CA PHE A 75 -13.68 12.05 6.06
C PHE A 75 -13.89 11.46 4.68
N PHE A 76 -15.13 11.41 4.21
CA PHE A 76 -15.49 11.01 2.85
C PHE A 76 -14.95 9.64 2.42
N ASN A 77 -14.67 8.74 3.36
CA ASN A 77 -14.21 7.40 3.04
C ASN A 77 -15.41 6.52 2.66
N SER A 78 -15.20 5.59 1.73
CA SER A 78 -16.20 4.60 1.30
C SER A 78 -15.61 3.20 1.39
N GLY A 79 -16.34 2.25 1.98
CA GLY A 79 -15.87 0.88 2.19
C GLY A 79 -15.52 0.63 3.65
N ASN A 80 -14.48 -0.16 3.92
CA ASN A 80 -14.25 -0.72 5.25
C ASN A 80 -12.87 -0.34 5.82
N GLY A 81 -12.83 0.08 7.09
CA GLY A 81 -11.59 0.20 7.85
C GLY A 81 -10.59 1.20 7.28
N ASN A 82 -11.02 2.25 6.58
CA ASN A 82 -10.10 3.24 6.03
C ASN A 82 -9.75 4.32 7.06
N PHE A 83 -8.50 4.76 7.10
CA PHE A 83 -8.01 5.88 7.90
C PHE A 83 -7.57 7.05 7.01
N GLY A 84 -8.22 8.22 7.15
CA GLY A 84 -7.84 9.45 6.46
C GLY A 84 -8.97 10.07 5.65
N PHE A 85 -8.70 10.53 4.42
CA PHE A 85 -9.64 11.32 3.62
C PHE A 85 -9.88 10.73 2.23
N GLY A 86 -11.15 10.57 1.86
CA GLY A 86 -11.56 10.28 0.49
C GLY A 86 -11.06 8.94 -0.04
N ASN A 87 -10.77 7.97 0.85
CA ASN A 87 -10.34 6.65 0.44
C ASN A 87 -11.55 5.77 0.08
N SER A 88 -11.38 4.90 -0.91
CA SER A 88 -12.41 3.95 -1.36
C SER A 88 -11.86 2.52 -1.35
N GLY A 89 -12.62 1.58 -0.79
CA GLY A 89 -12.22 0.17 -0.67
C GLY A 89 -11.89 -0.19 0.78
N GLU A 90 -10.87 -1.02 1.00
CA GLU A 90 -10.61 -1.62 2.31
C GLU A 90 -9.23 -1.30 2.89
N GLY A 91 -9.20 -0.90 4.15
CA GLY A 91 -7.97 -0.82 4.94
C GLY A 91 -6.94 0.18 4.41
N ASN A 92 -7.35 1.27 3.76
CA ASN A 92 -6.40 2.27 3.24
C ASN A 92 -6.04 3.33 4.30
N THR A 93 -4.80 3.81 4.28
CA THR A 93 -4.27 4.89 5.12
C THR A 93 -3.84 6.08 4.27
N GLY A 94 -4.41 7.25 4.52
CA GLY A 94 -3.99 8.51 3.89
C GLY A 94 -5.11 9.17 3.07
N PHE A 95 -4.81 9.58 1.84
CA PHE A 95 -5.67 10.47 1.06
C PHE A 95 -5.96 9.91 -0.33
N TRP A 96 -7.23 9.89 -0.72
CA TRP A 96 -7.67 9.59 -2.10
C TRP A 96 -7.18 8.26 -2.67
N ASN A 97 -6.93 7.27 -1.81
CA ASN A 97 -6.57 5.94 -2.27
C ASN A 97 -7.81 5.16 -2.71
N ALA A 98 -7.70 4.36 -3.76
CA ALA A 98 -8.74 3.48 -4.26
C ALA A 98 -8.23 2.03 -4.34
N GLY A 99 -9.03 1.07 -3.84
CA GLY A 99 -8.63 -0.33 -3.75
C GLY A 99 -8.32 -0.71 -2.31
N ASN A 100 -7.32 -1.57 -2.07
CA ASN A 100 -7.12 -2.15 -0.73
C ASN A 100 -5.70 -1.94 -0.20
N VAL A 101 -5.61 -1.71 1.11
CA VAL A 101 -4.36 -1.69 1.89
C VAL A 101 -3.32 -0.75 1.30
N ASN A 102 -3.72 0.41 0.78
CA ASN A 102 -2.77 1.42 0.30
C ASN A 102 -2.40 2.39 1.42
N THR A 103 -1.15 2.83 1.46
CA THR A 103 -0.65 3.84 2.38
C THR A 103 -0.09 5.04 1.60
N GLY A 104 -0.63 6.22 1.83
CA GLY A 104 -0.15 7.48 1.25
C GLY A 104 -1.23 8.20 0.46
N PHE A 105 -0.94 8.60 -0.78
CA PHE A 105 -1.75 9.55 -1.53
C PHE A 105 -2.12 9.09 -2.93
N GLY A 106 -3.40 9.05 -3.27
CA GLY A 106 -3.85 8.93 -4.66
C GLY A 106 -3.42 7.62 -5.33
N ASN A 107 -3.20 6.55 -4.55
CA ASN A 107 -2.85 5.25 -5.11
C ASN A 107 -4.11 4.50 -5.56
N ALA A 108 -4.02 3.75 -6.65
CA ALA A 108 -5.09 2.92 -7.18
C ALA A 108 -4.61 1.47 -7.35
N GLY A 109 -5.34 0.51 -6.80
CA GLY A 109 -4.98 -0.91 -6.77
C GLY A 109 -4.76 -1.41 -5.35
N HIS A 110 -3.81 -2.32 -5.17
CA HIS A 110 -3.60 -3.03 -3.91
C HIS A 110 -2.20 -2.83 -3.34
N THR A 111 -2.12 -2.64 -2.03
CA THR A 111 -0.86 -2.70 -1.27
C THR A 111 0.22 -1.74 -1.79
N ASN A 112 -0.13 -0.50 -2.13
CA ASN A 112 0.85 0.50 -2.54
C ASN A 112 1.30 1.37 -1.36
N PHE A 113 2.58 1.76 -1.35
CA PHE A 113 3.13 2.74 -0.42
C PHE A 113 3.67 3.96 -1.17
N GLY A 114 3.21 5.17 -0.82
CA GLY A 114 3.66 6.42 -1.39
C GLY A 114 2.56 7.13 -2.16
N SER A 115 2.83 7.60 -3.38
CA SER A 115 1.91 8.52 -4.06
C SER A 115 1.67 8.21 -5.54
N TRP A 116 0.42 8.29 -5.99
CA TRP A 116 0.04 8.24 -7.40
C TRP A 116 0.45 6.95 -8.11
N ASN A 117 0.56 5.84 -7.37
CA ASN A 117 0.84 4.55 -7.98
C ASN A 117 -0.46 3.93 -8.51
N ALA A 118 -0.39 3.29 -9.68
CA ALA A 118 -1.49 2.57 -10.30
C ALA A 118 -1.08 1.13 -10.56
N GLY A 119 -1.86 0.16 -10.07
CA GLY A 119 -1.48 -1.26 -10.03
C GLY A 119 -1.13 -1.67 -8.61
N ASP A 120 -0.38 -2.76 -8.45
CA ASP A 120 -0.24 -3.43 -7.15
C ASP A 120 1.20 -3.44 -6.61
N PHE A 121 1.34 -3.42 -5.28
CA PHE A 121 2.63 -3.60 -4.59
C PHE A 121 3.73 -2.61 -4.96
N ASN A 122 3.39 -1.36 -5.30
CA ASN A 122 4.38 -0.34 -5.63
C ASN A 122 4.82 0.46 -4.39
N VAL A 123 6.08 0.87 -4.37
CA VAL A 123 6.68 1.72 -3.34
C VAL A 123 7.29 2.95 -4.00
N GLY A 124 6.89 4.14 -3.57
CA GLY A 124 7.40 5.42 -4.10
C GLY A 124 6.32 6.18 -4.85
N ASN A 125 6.62 6.72 -6.03
CA ASN A 125 5.71 7.64 -6.70
C ASN A 125 5.51 7.45 -8.19
N ALA A 126 4.27 7.63 -8.64
CA ALA A 126 3.89 7.64 -10.06
C ALA A 126 4.26 6.36 -10.82
N ASN A 127 4.34 5.21 -10.12
CA ASN A 127 4.58 3.93 -10.78
C ASN A 127 3.28 3.40 -11.38
N ALA A 128 3.38 2.76 -12.54
CA ALA A 128 2.25 2.14 -13.24
C ALA A 128 2.56 0.65 -13.52
N GLY A 129 1.68 -0.25 -13.11
CA GLY A 129 1.94 -1.70 -13.11
C GLY A 129 2.27 -2.19 -11.71
N ASP A 130 3.00 -3.29 -11.60
CA ASP A 130 3.09 -4.06 -10.36
C ASP A 130 4.52 -4.17 -9.83
N PHE A 131 4.69 -4.24 -8.50
CA PHE A 131 5.98 -4.48 -7.85
C PHE A 131 7.09 -3.51 -8.31
N ASN A 132 6.86 -2.20 -8.26
CA ASN A 132 7.91 -1.23 -8.57
C ASN A 132 8.34 -0.45 -7.34
N MET A 133 9.66 -0.29 -7.13
CA MET A 133 10.22 0.59 -6.12
C MET A 133 10.89 1.81 -6.77
N GLY A 134 10.52 3.01 -6.32
CA GLY A 134 11.08 4.28 -6.71
C GLY A 134 10.08 5.14 -7.47
N SER A 135 10.46 5.69 -8.63
CA SER A 135 9.70 6.77 -9.26
C SER A 135 9.43 6.54 -10.74
N ALA A 136 8.19 6.74 -11.17
CA ALA A 136 7.80 6.77 -12.58
C ALA A 136 8.20 5.50 -13.36
N ASN A 137 8.21 4.34 -12.71
CA ASN A 137 8.44 3.08 -13.39
C ASN A 137 7.14 2.56 -14.03
N ALA A 138 7.27 1.83 -15.13
CA ALA A 138 6.17 1.22 -15.85
C ALA A 138 6.37 -0.30 -16.03
N GLY A 139 5.31 -1.06 -15.77
CA GLY A 139 5.28 -2.52 -15.86
C GLY A 139 5.67 -3.20 -14.55
N VAL A 140 6.47 -4.28 -14.59
CA VAL A 140 6.56 -5.22 -13.45
C VAL A 140 7.97 -5.37 -12.89
N GLY A 141 8.19 -5.11 -11.60
CA GLY A 141 9.41 -5.56 -10.93
C GLY A 141 10.60 -4.60 -10.97
N ASN A 142 10.40 -3.31 -11.27
CA ASN A 142 11.51 -2.35 -11.43
C ASN A 142 11.95 -1.75 -10.09
N THR A 143 13.25 -1.61 -9.87
CA THR A 143 13.86 -0.82 -8.79
C THR A 143 14.60 0.39 -9.36
N GLY A 144 14.28 1.60 -8.88
CA GLY A 144 14.92 2.85 -9.30
C GLY A 144 13.92 3.80 -9.96
N SER A 145 14.26 4.42 -11.11
CA SER A 145 13.33 5.39 -11.71
C SER A 145 13.28 5.37 -13.23
N PHE A 146 12.10 5.70 -13.78
CA PHE A 146 11.87 5.80 -15.22
C PHE A 146 12.19 4.52 -15.99
N ASN A 147 12.15 3.37 -15.33
CA ASN A 147 12.31 2.09 -16.00
C ASN A 147 10.97 1.65 -16.58
N ALA A 148 10.99 0.97 -17.73
CA ALA A 148 9.79 0.48 -18.40
C ALA A 148 10.00 -0.95 -18.90
N GLY A 149 9.10 -1.89 -18.64
CA GLY A 149 9.29 -3.26 -19.11
C GLY A 149 8.25 -4.23 -18.62
N GLY A 150 8.14 -5.41 -19.23
CA GLY A 150 7.17 -6.43 -18.80
C GLY A 150 5.82 -6.44 -19.54
N ALA A 151 5.73 -5.91 -20.77
CA ALA A 151 4.51 -6.03 -21.59
C ALA A 151 4.44 -7.39 -22.32
N ASN A 152 3.65 -8.31 -21.75
CA ASN A 152 2.99 -9.54 -22.24
C ASN A 152 3.53 -10.29 -23.49
N GLY A 153 3.91 -11.57 -23.30
CA GLY A 153 4.20 -12.52 -24.39
C GLY A 153 4.71 -13.92 -23.99
N SER A 154 5.23 -14.11 -22.76
CA SER A 154 5.81 -15.40 -22.32
C SER A 154 5.20 -16.02 -21.04
N GLY A 155 4.10 -15.46 -20.52
CA GLY A 155 3.43 -15.98 -19.32
C GLY A 155 4.01 -15.49 -17.98
N THR A 156 5.16 -14.81 -17.94
CA THR A 156 5.69 -14.16 -16.72
C THR A 156 6.10 -12.68 -16.85
N GLY A 157 5.97 -12.04 -18.03
CA GLY A 157 5.90 -10.57 -18.15
C GLY A 157 6.97 -9.73 -17.40
N LEU A 158 8.26 -10.04 -17.55
CA LEU A 158 9.31 -9.48 -16.67
C LEU A 158 9.75 -8.05 -17.05
N GLY A 159 9.62 -7.11 -16.10
CA GLY A 159 10.18 -5.75 -16.13
C GLY A 159 11.24 -5.53 -15.03
N THR A 160 12.04 -6.55 -14.72
CA THR A 160 12.95 -6.59 -13.56
C THR A 160 14.20 -5.71 -13.74
N ASN A 161 14.05 -4.41 -13.95
CA ASN A 161 15.18 -3.50 -14.14
C ASN A 161 15.63 -2.84 -12.83
N THR A 162 16.93 -2.69 -12.64
CA THR A 162 17.54 -1.95 -11.53
C THR A 162 18.29 -0.73 -12.04
N GLY A 163 17.97 0.46 -11.55
CA GLY A 163 18.64 1.72 -11.89
C GLY A 163 17.71 2.71 -12.57
N TRP A 164 18.16 3.35 -13.65
CA TRP A 164 17.42 4.46 -14.26
C TRP A 164 17.25 4.33 -15.76
N PHE A 165 16.08 4.74 -16.26
CA PHE A 165 15.78 4.86 -17.70
C PHE A 165 15.98 3.57 -18.50
N ASN A 166 15.90 2.40 -17.86
CA ASN A 166 16.05 1.14 -18.57
C ASN A 166 14.72 0.72 -19.19
N SER A 167 14.77 0.14 -20.40
CA SER A 167 13.61 -0.44 -21.06
C SER A 167 13.81 -1.92 -21.39
N GLY A 168 12.73 -2.70 -21.33
CA GLY A 168 12.81 -4.16 -21.51
C GLY A 168 12.98 -4.88 -20.18
N SER A 169 13.78 -5.94 -20.13
CA SER A 169 13.85 -6.84 -18.96
C SER A 169 15.26 -6.97 -18.40
N LEU A 170 15.36 -7.19 -17.09
CA LEU A 170 16.58 -7.61 -16.43
C LEU A 170 17.78 -6.68 -16.66
N ASN A 171 17.58 -5.37 -16.79
CA ASN A 171 18.69 -4.44 -16.99
C ASN A 171 19.17 -3.84 -15.67
N THR A 172 20.49 -3.75 -15.48
CA THR A 172 21.12 -3.06 -14.35
C THR A 172 21.93 -1.86 -14.84
N GLY A 173 21.62 -0.67 -14.34
CA GLY A 173 22.39 0.55 -14.61
C GLY A 173 21.53 1.65 -15.22
N PHE A 174 22.04 2.33 -16.26
CA PHE A 174 21.41 3.54 -16.80
C PHE A 174 21.14 3.42 -18.30
N GLY A 175 19.90 3.66 -18.72
CA GLY A 175 19.56 3.87 -20.13
C GLY A 175 19.76 2.64 -21.01
N ASN A 176 19.67 1.43 -20.45
CA ASN A 176 19.78 0.21 -21.23
C ASN A 176 18.44 -0.17 -21.85
N SER A 177 18.47 -0.80 -23.02
CA SER A 177 17.28 -1.32 -23.71
C SER A 177 17.49 -2.77 -24.14
N GLY A 178 16.45 -3.59 -24.09
CA GLY A 178 16.53 -5.02 -24.40
C GLY A 178 16.59 -5.86 -23.13
N ALA A 179 17.20 -7.04 -23.19
CA ALA A 179 17.21 -7.99 -22.09
C ALA A 179 18.59 -8.18 -21.45
N THR A 180 18.63 -8.25 -20.12
CA THR A 180 19.79 -8.72 -19.35
C THR A 180 21.06 -7.89 -19.58
N ASN A 181 20.99 -6.56 -19.58
CA ASN A 181 22.17 -5.70 -19.76
C ASN A 181 22.71 -5.16 -18.42
N THR A 182 24.03 -4.98 -18.32
CA THR A 182 24.67 -4.31 -17.19
C THR A 182 25.53 -3.14 -17.65
N GLY A 183 25.29 -1.95 -17.12
CA GLY A 183 26.10 -0.76 -17.37
C GLY A 183 25.29 0.40 -17.94
N LEU A 184 25.82 1.10 -18.93
CA LEU A 184 25.27 2.36 -19.41
C LEU A 184 24.96 2.31 -20.92
N LEU A 185 23.78 2.78 -21.31
CA LEU A 185 23.40 3.04 -22.70
C LEU A 185 23.53 1.82 -23.63
N ASN A 186 23.31 0.62 -23.12
CA ASN A 186 23.36 -0.60 -23.94
C ASN A 186 22.06 -0.81 -24.71
N SER A 187 22.15 -1.47 -25.87
CA SER A 187 20.98 -1.89 -26.65
C SER A 187 21.10 -3.33 -27.11
N GLY A 188 19.98 -4.04 -27.14
CA GLY A 188 19.93 -5.47 -27.42
C GLY A 188 20.15 -6.29 -26.15
N ASP A 189 20.58 -7.55 -26.30
CA ASP A 189 20.57 -8.52 -25.20
C ASP A 189 21.99 -8.87 -24.71
N LEU A 190 22.13 -9.07 -23.40
CA LEU A 190 23.32 -9.58 -22.71
C LEU A 190 24.57 -8.69 -22.80
N ASN A 191 24.40 -7.38 -22.88
CA ASN A 191 25.52 -6.44 -22.91
C ASN A 191 26.13 -6.21 -21.53
N THR A 192 27.46 -6.10 -21.46
CA THR A 192 28.17 -5.65 -20.27
C THR A 192 29.05 -4.46 -20.61
N GLY A 193 28.88 -3.33 -19.91
CA GLY A 193 29.71 -2.13 -20.05
C GLY A 193 28.95 -0.91 -20.54
N VAL A 194 29.66 -0.01 -21.24
CA VAL A 194 29.14 1.27 -21.72
C VAL A 194 28.97 1.21 -23.24
N GLY A 195 27.75 1.41 -23.73
CA GLY A 195 27.43 1.51 -25.16
C GLY A 195 27.68 0.23 -25.96
N SER A 196 27.65 -0.94 -25.32
CA SER A 196 27.80 -2.23 -25.98
C SER A 196 26.53 -2.61 -26.74
N SER A 197 26.72 -3.17 -27.93
CA SER A 197 25.67 -3.78 -28.77
C SER A 197 25.99 -5.23 -29.15
N ILE A 198 27.07 -5.80 -28.59
CA ILE A 198 27.53 -7.16 -28.89
C ILE A 198 27.08 -8.08 -27.76
N THR A 199 26.19 -9.03 -28.08
CA THR A 199 25.86 -10.16 -27.22
C THR A 199 27.06 -11.12 -27.18
N PRO A 200 27.73 -11.31 -26.03
CA PRO A 200 28.81 -12.29 -25.94
C PRO A 200 28.25 -13.70 -26.16
N ALA A 201 28.90 -14.51 -27.01
CA ALA A 201 28.40 -15.85 -27.31
C ALA A 201 28.53 -16.79 -26.09
N GLY A 202 27.45 -17.49 -25.74
CA GLY A 202 27.45 -18.51 -24.67
C GLY A 202 27.32 -17.97 -23.24
N VAL A 203 27.13 -16.66 -23.04
CA VAL A 203 26.84 -16.10 -21.71
C VAL A 203 25.33 -16.06 -21.48
N THR A 204 24.91 -16.40 -20.26
CA THR A 204 23.51 -16.36 -19.84
C THR A 204 23.21 -15.17 -18.93
N SER A 205 24.21 -14.35 -18.64
CA SER A 205 24.18 -13.27 -17.65
C SER A 205 25.15 -12.16 -18.05
N SER A 206 24.84 -10.91 -17.71
CA SER A 206 25.72 -9.74 -17.86
C SER A 206 26.25 -9.26 -16.52
N GLY A 207 27.34 -8.47 -16.53
CA GLY A 207 27.97 -7.95 -15.32
C GLY A 207 28.96 -8.94 -14.69
N PHE A 208 29.19 -8.84 -13.37
CA PHE A 208 30.31 -9.51 -12.70
C PHE A 208 29.88 -10.32 -11.49
N GLY A 209 30.47 -11.51 -11.32
CA GLY A 209 30.27 -12.33 -10.13
C GLY A 209 28.87 -12.96 -10.00
N ASN A 210 28.09 -12.95 -11.07
CA ASN A 210 26.74 -13.52 -11.07
C ASN A 210 26.78 -15.05 -11.24
N THR A 211 25.81 -15.75 -10.64
CA THR A 211 25.60 -17.20 -10.81
C THR A 211 24.15 -17.48 -11.21
N GLY A 212 23.95 -18.41 -12.16
CA GLY A 212 22.64 -18.75 -12.73
C GLY A 212 22.37 -18.12 -14.11
N THR A 213 21.10 -17.99 -14.49
CA THR A 213 20.66 -17.64 -15.86
C THR A 213 19.71 -16.45 -15.87
N GLY A 214 19.83 -15.55 -16.86
CA GLY A 214 19.00 -14.35 -16.94
C GLY A 214 19.35 -13.35 -15.85
N VAL A 215 20.66 -13.17 -15.57
CA VAL A 215 21.11 -12.32 -14.46
C VAL A 215 21.91 -11.13 -14.97
N SER A 216 21.60 -9.93 -14.51
CA SER A 216 22.43 -8.73 -14.74
C SER A 216 22.88 -8.12 -13.42
N GLY A 217 23.89 -7.25 -13.48
CA GLY A 217 24.41 -6.53 -12.34
C GLY A 217 25.60 -7.23 -11.70
N PHE A 218 25.66 -7.27 -10.36
CA PHE A 218 26.84 -7.70 -9.64
C PHE A 218 26.53 -8.65 -8.49
N PHE A 219 27.26 -9.75 -8.44
CA PHE A 219 27.23 -10.72 -7.33
C PHE A 219 25.84 -11.29 -7.02
N ASN A 220 24.97 -11.39 -8.02
CA ASN A 220 23.64 -11.97 -7.87
C ASN A 220 23.70 -13.50 -8.02
N SER A 221 22.78 -14.21 -7.37
CA SER A 221 22.65 -15.66 -7.47
C SER A 221 21.20 -16.07 -7.70
N GLY A 222 20.97 -16.94 -8.68
CA GLY A 222 19.64 -17.47 -9.02
C GLY A 222 19.25 -17.18 -10.47
N THR A 223 17.96 -17.06 -10.74
CA THR A 223 17.42 -16.77 -12.08
C THR A 223 16.73 -15.41 -12.14
N ASP A 224 16.64 -14.83 -13.33
CA ASP A 224 15.82 -13.64 -13.62
C ASP A 224 16.00 -12.50 -12.59
N THR A 225 17.27 -12.14 -12.36
CA THR A 225 17.65 -11.18 -11.32
C THR A 225 18.48 -10.03 -11.88
N SER A 226 18.21 -8.81 -11.43
CA SER A 226 19.04 -7.62 -11.72
C SER A 226 19.49 -6.94 -10.43
N GLY A 227 20.49 -6.06 -10.52
CA GLY A 227 20.95 -5.25 -9.40
C GLY A 227 22.20 -5.80 -8.71
N PHE A 228 22.20 -5.89 -7.38
CA PHE A 228 23.40 -6.19 -6.61
C PHE A 228 23.13 -7.15 -5.45
N GLN A 229 23.89 -8.24 -5.35
CA GLN A 229 23.87 -9.20 -4.24
C GLN A 229 22.49 -9.81 -3.92
N ASN A 230 21.60 -9.88 -4.89
CA ASN A 230 20.32 -10.55 -4.73
C ASN A 230 20.51 -12.08 -4.84
N THR A 231 19.84 -12.82 -3.96
CA THR A 231 19.87 -14.29 -3.91
C THR A 231 18.45 -14.84 -4.02
N ASN A 232 18.12 -15.40 -5.18
CA ASN A 232 16.86 -16.09 -5.40
C ASN A 232 17.02 -17.58 -5.10
N THR A 233 16.06 -18.15 -4.38
CA THR A 233 16.09 -19.55 -3.91
C THR A 233 15.29 -20.49 -4.80
N GLY A 234 14.47 -19.94 -5.70
CA GLY A 234 13.67 -20.65 -6.70
C GLY A 234 13.64 -19.93 -8.04
N SER A 235 12.53 -20.06 -8.77
CA SER A 235 12.35 -19.51 -10.13
C SER A 235 11.72 -18.11 -10.15
N GLY A 236 11.92 -17.32 -9.08
CA GLY A 236 11.37 -15.98 -8.97
C GLY A 236 12.26 -14.90 -9.57
N VAL A 237 11.72 -13.68 -9.69
CA VAL A 237 12.42 -12.53 -10.28
C VAL A 237 12.79 -11.51 -9.23
N SER A 238 13.99 -10.96 -9.24
CA SER A 238 14.38 -9.98 -8.21
C SER A 238 15.15 -8.80 -8.77
N SER A 239 14.88 -7.60 -8.26
CA SER A 239 15.61 -6.38 -8.63
C SER A 239 16.02 -5.59 -7.39
N GLY A 240 17.06 -4.77 -7.53
CA GLY A 240 17.54 -3.90 -6.45
C GLY A 240 18.77 -4.47 -5.73
N PHE A 241 18.78 -4.47 -4.40
CA PHE A 241 19.98 -4.65 -3.59
C PHE A 241 19.80 -5.62 -2.43
N ASN A 242 20.64 -6.65 -2.35
CA ASN A 242 20.78 -7.56 -1.21
C ASN A 242 19.47 -8.25 -0.77
N ASN A 243 18.59 -8.55 -1.71
CA ASN A 243 17.36 -9.28 -1.42
C ASN A 243 17.62 -10.80 -1.30
N SER A 244 16.85 -11.48 -0.46
CA SER A 244 16.89 -12.92 -0.28
C SER A 244 15.51 -13.54 -0.49
N GLY A 245 15.44 -14.58 -1.31
CA GLY A 245 14.19 -15.23 -1.72
C GLY A 245 13.67 -14.70 -3.05
N ASP A 246 12.41 -15.00 -3.37
CA ASP A 246 11.89 -14.93 -4.75
C ASP A 246 10.91 -13.77 -4.92
N PHE A 247 10.89 -13.10 -6.08
CA PHE A 247 9.97 -11.98 -6.36
C PHE A 247 10.25 -10.71 -5.52
N GLN A 248 11.51 -10.41 -5.23
CA GLN A 248 11.87 -9.30 -4.35
C GLN A 248 12.28 -8.06 -5.12
N VAL A 249 11.69 -6.91 -4.80
CA VAL A 249 11.98 -5.63 -5.46
C VAL A 249 12.41 -4.61 -4.41
N GLY A 250 13.58 -4.01 -4.59
CA GLY A 250 14.07 -2.99 -3.68
C GLY A 250 15.27 -3.46 -2.88
N ILE A 251 15.25 -3.28 -1.56
CA ILE A 251 16.45 -3.36 -0.72
C ILE A 251 16.25 -4.29 0.47
N ASN A 252 17.14 -5.27 0.61
CA ASN A 252 17.28 -6.10 1.82
C ASN A 252 15.98 -6.79 2.27
N ASN A 253 15.12 -7.16 1.32
CA ASN A 253 13.90 -7.89 1.59
C ASN A 253 14.19 -9.39 1.77
N SER A 254 13.42 -10.08 2.60
CA SER A 254 13.50 -11.53 2.79
C SER A 254 12.13 -12.22 2.68
N GLY A 255 12.08 -13.45 2.18
CA GLY A 255 10.80 -14.15 1.92
C GLY A 255 10.39 -14.10 0.45
N SER A 256 9.18 -13.64 0.14
CA SER A 256 8.71 -13.59 -1.25
C SER A 256 7.82 -12.38 -1.57
N LEU A 257 7.84 -11.91 -2.83
CA LEU A 257 6.91 -10.91 -3.37
C LEU A 257 6.92 -9.55 -2.62
N ASN A 258 8.02 -9.17 -1.96
CA ASN A 258 8.08 -7.90 -1.24
C ASN A 258 8.68 -6.79 -2.10
N THR A 259 8.08 -5.60 -2.00
CA THR A 259 8.58 -4.36 -2.62
C THR A 259 8.99 -3.37 -1.53
N GLY A 260 10.13 -2.70 -1.68
CA GLY A 260 10.57 -1.65 -0.76
C GLY A 260 11.82 -2.06 0.02
N TRP A 261 11.89 -1.72 1.31
CA TRP A 261 13.10 -1.90 2.12
C TRP A 261 12.85 -2.75 3.35
N GLY A 262 13.59 -3.85 3.49
CA GLY A 262 13.76 -4.55 4.76
C GLY A 262 12.51 -5.30 5.19
N ASN A 263 11.60 -5.57 4.26
CA ASN A 263 10.40 -6.33 4.52
C ASN A 263 10.75 -7.81 4.66
N SER A 264 10.01 -8.51 5.52
CA SER A 264 10.16 -9.95 5.70
C SER A 264 8.81 -10.65 5.67
N GLY A 265 8.67 -11.70 4.88
CA GLY A 265 7.42 -12.44 4.72
C GLY A 265 6.94 -12.40 3.28
N LEU A 266 5.65 -12.14 3.07
CA LEU A 266 4.99 -12.25 1.77
C LEU A 266 4.29 -10.94 1.36
N GLU A 267 4.47 -10.48 0.13
CA GLU A 267 3.57 -9.47 -0.48
C GLU A 267 3.47 -8.16 0.32
N ASN A 268 4.58 -7.70 0.91
CA ASN A 268 4.62 -6.43 1.63
C ASN A 268 5.19 -5.30 0.76
N ALA A 269 4.63 -4.09 0.90
CA ALA A 269 5.10 -2.88 0.22
C ALA A 269 5.45 -1.76 1.19
N GLY A 270 6.71 -1.36 1.25
CA GLY A 270 7.14 -0.24 2.07
C GLY A 270 8.38 -0.58 2.88
N PHE A 271 8.37 -0.31 4.19
CA PHE A 271 9.57 -0.31 5.01
C PHE A 271 9.41 -1.18 6.25
N PHE A 272 10.25 -2.20 6.39
CA PHE A 272 10.37 -3.02 7.60
C PHE A 272 9.06 -3.70 8.02
N ASN A 273 8.18 -4.01 7.08
CA ASN A 273 6.96 -4.75 7.35
C ASN A 273 7.28 -6.23 7.55
N THR A 274 6.57 -6.87 8.47
CA THR A 274 6.71 -8.28 8.82
C THR A 274 5.35 -8.97 8.73
N GLY A 275 5.29 -10.15 8.12
CA GLY A 275 4.02 -10.86 7.91
C GLY A 275 3.59 -10.78 6.44
N GLN A 276 2.31 -10.48 6.18
CA GLN A 276 1.74 -10.57 4.82
C GLN A 276 0.92 -9.35 4.41
N PHE A 277 0.87 -9.06 3.10
CA PHE A 277 -0.07 -8.12 2.48
C PHE A 277 -0.12 -6.72 3.13
N SER A 278 0.99 -6.23 3.66
CA SER A 278 0.99 -4.96 4.38
C SER A 278 1.67 -3.87 3.58
N SER A 279 1.06 -2.68 3.55
CA SER A 279 1.71 -1.48 3.04
C SER A 279 2.06 -0.52 4.18
N GLY A 280 3.13 0.25 4.05
CA GLY A 280 3.50 1.21 5.10
C GLY A 280 4.84 0.97 5.74
N ILE A 281 4.93 1.30 7.03
CA ILE A 281 6.17 1.31 7.79
C ILE A 281 6.00 0.48 9.06
N SER A 282 6.83 -0.54 9.23
CA SER A 282 6.96 -1.32 10.47
C SER A 282 5.67 -1.96 10.94
N ASN A 283 4.80 -2.38 10.02
CA ASN A 283 3.62 -3.17 10.35
C ASN A 283 4.02 -4.63 10.65
N SER A 284 3.31 -5.25 11.59
CA SER A 284 3.52 -6.65 11.98
C SER A 284 2.17 -7.38 12.01
N GLY A 285 2.06 -8.47 11.25
CA GLY A 285 0.80 -9.18 11.05
C GLY A 285 0.37 -9.12 9.58
N ASN A 286 -0.93 -9.11 9.31
CA ASN A 286 -1.43 -9.24 7.95
C ASN A 286 -2.34 -8.07 7.53
N ASN A 287 -2.34 -7.80 6.22
CA ASN A 287 -3.36 -6.98 5.57
C ASN A 287 -3.51 -5.56 6.17
N SER A 288 -2.39 -4.95 6.58
CA SER A 288 -2.40 -3.69 7.32
C SER A 288 -1.73 -2.56 6.55
N SER A 289 -2.29 -1.36 6.65
CA SER A 289 -1.75 -0.13 6.05
C SER A 289 -1.38 0.90 7.11
N GLY A 290 -0.38 1.73 6.82
CA GLY A 290 0.01 2.85 7.67
C GLY A 290 1.32 2.62 8.43
N ILE A 291 1.36 2.92 9.73
CA ILE A 291 2.62 3.00 10.48
C ILE A 291 2.54 2.26 11.81
N GLY A 292 3.39 1.25 12.00
CA GLY A 292 3.65 0.64 13.30
C GLY A 292 2.48 -0.16 13.87
N ASN A 293 1.61 -0.70 13.01
CA ASN A 293 0.47 -1.52 13.43
C ASN A 293 0.91 -2.94 13.81
N SER A 294 0.21 -3.54 14.77
CA SER A 294 0.45 -4.89 15.27
C SER A 294 -0.84 -5.68 15.36
N GLY A 295 -1.00 -6.64 14.45
CA GLY A 295 -2.17 -7.46 14.26
C GLY A 295 -2.66 -7.43 12.81
N ASP A 296 -3.94 -7.74 12.59
CA ASP A 296 -4.50 -7.99 11.25
C ASP A 296 -5.59 -6.98 10.85
N ASN A 297 -5.59 -6.56 9.58
CA ASN A 297 -6.60 -5.68 8.98
C ASN A 297 -6.66 -4.28 9.63
N ASP A 298 -5.50 -3.69 9.92
CA ASP A 298 -5.42 -2.38 10.55
C ASP A 298 -5.09 -1.27 9.53
N ALA A 299 -5.66 -0.09 9.72
CA ALA A 299 -5.31 1.13 8.99
C ALA A 299 -5.02 2.28 9.97
N GLY A 300 -4.02 3.10 9.64
CA GLY A 300 -3.62 4.26 10.40
C GLY A 300 -2.31 4.05 11.14
N ALA A 301 -2.25 4.30 12.43
CA ALA A 301 -0.97 4.26 13.14
C ALA A 301 -1.03 3.68 14.55
N PHE A 302 -0.04 2.82 14.84
CA PHE A 302 0.26 2.24 16.15
C PHE A 302 -0.82 1.31 16.71
N ASN A 303 -1.77 0.87 15.88
CA ASN A 303 -2.85 -0.03 16.26
C ASN A 303 -2.31 -1.33 16.87
N ARG A 304 -2.98 -1.84 17.90
CA ARG A 304 -2.64 -3.11 18.56
C ARG A 304 -3.89 -3.95 18.72
N GLY A 305 -4.05 -4.92 17.83
CA GLY A 305 -5.26 -5.73 17.72
C GLY A 305 -5.61 -5.94 16.26
N ASN A 306 -6.87 -6.29 16.00
CA ASN A 306 -7.32 -6.55 14.64
C ASN A 306 -8.50 -5.65 14.29
N ASN A 307 -8.63 -5.34 13.00
CA ASN A 307 -9.75 -4.60 12.41
C ASN A 307 -9.90 -3.17 12.97
N GLN A 308 -8.79 -2.46 13.14
CA GLN A 308 -8.76 -1.09 13.67
C GLN A 308 -8.43 -0.07 12.59
N ALA A 309 -9.21 1.02 12.51
CA ALA A 309 -8.83 2.21 11.77
C ALA A 309 -8.67 3.39 12.75
N GLY A 310 -7.50 4.04 12.78
CA GLY A 310 -7.27 5.12 13.73
C GLY A 310 -5.81 5.38 14.09
N ILE A 311 -5.61 6.05 15.22
CA ILE A 311 -4.32 6.20 15.87
C ILE A 311 -4.47 5.74 17.32
N PHE A 312 -3.93 4.58 17.66
CA PHE A 312 -4.03 4.02 19.01
C PHE A 312 -2.62 3.80 19.59
N GLY A 313 -2.30 4.40 20.74
CA GLY A 313 -0.98 4.22 21.37
C GLY A 313 -0.90 2.97 22.25
N PRO A 314 0.31 2.59 22.76
CA PRO A 314 0.40 1.62 23.84
C PRO A 314 -0.34 2.15 25.07
N ALA A 315 -1.24 1.33 25.63
CA ALA A 315 -1.72 1.51 26.99
C ALA A 315 -0.58 1.27 28.00
#